data_AF-A0A925RAI2-F1
#
_entry.id   AF-A0A925RAI2-F1
#
_cell.length_a   1.000
_cell.length_b   1.000
_cell.length_c   1.000
_cell.angle_alpha   90.00
_cell.angle_beta   90.00
_cell.angle_gamma   90.00
#
_symmetry.space_group_name_H-M   'P 1'
#
loop_
_entity.id
_entity.type
_entity.pdbx_description
1 polymer ?
#
loop_
_entity_poly.entity_id
_entity_poly.type
_entity_poly.pdbx_seq_one_letter_code
_entity_poly.pdbx_strand_id
1 'polypeptide(L)'
;MRFGHSIKHCVLTLTFAILTCASQGLTLADQPKDLASALTPLASALSGRLPQFEVTGHVTVPIDGSTQPIDVRIVRYDDESFDLALTHADYAIEIRRRADVTAMALPKHGAVFIGRGFVDGVDSLKPMAIADRLISKSSSLGKLSFGLNLLAAGDIEATLRGLLATANFIHDPSNGCWKSGDATVTCPKEQSISVSANDVNVSLDTKAEVGVAPSAEEWPGMKVTELPRGELERTLLCGVRRATEVLQPGDVLTKPSQSPRSTGNGSLTWIDGQRVATLWGTPEEIGTAHGKLLPEESRRCIESVLYSFGMVNTVRTGRWFRHDLEAAYARLSPYIPERHKRETQALAVSLGMEPEIVQVLNVFPELFHCSGFAVFGTATKDGKLYHGRVLDYMTTIGLQDSATTFIVRAEGQIPFANVGYAGFIGSVSGMNAEGISLGEMGGRGEGQWDGAPMATLMRRAMEECDSLQEVQDLWTNSPRTCEYYYVFADGKTNEAVGVAATPESIEFIKPGQTHERLGEGIKDAIVLSAGSRLEELRRRVTDKHGQIDSEVGQWLMSRPVAMSSNLHNVLFVPADGVLYVANASHNKPAAEMPYVKIDLKKMLDNISGKPSVAQAP
;
A
#
# COMPACT_ATOMS: atom_id res chain seq x y z
N MET A 1 -9.89 8.30 2.61
CA MET A 1 -9.26 7.51 3.68
C MET A 1 -8.64 8.46 4.70
N ARG A 2 -9.38 8.78 5.77
CA ARG A 2 -8.85 9.54 6.92
C ARG A 2 -8.58 8.62 8.14
N PHE A 3 -9.20 7.44 8.16
CA PHE A 3 -8.95 6.32 9.09
C PHE A 3 -7.48 5.93 9.28
N GLY A 4 -6.62 6.09 8.26
CA GLY A 4 -5.20 5.67 8.31
C GLY A 4 -4.26 6.57 9.11
N HIS A 5 -4.59 7.87 9.31
CA HIS A 5 -3.73 8.78 10.08
C HIS A 5 -3.83 8.54 11.60
N SER A 6 -4.97 8.00 11.99
CA SER A 6 -5.43 7.79 13.36
C SER A 6 -4.93 6.48 13.97
N ILE A 7 -4.88 5.43 13.15
CA ILE A 7 -4.33 4.12 13.52
C ILE A 7 -2.81 4.19 13.73
N LYS A 8 -2.10 5.16 13.11
CA LYS A 8 -0.66 5.42 13.33
C LYS A 8 -0.30 5.58 14.81
N HIS A 9 -1.24 6.12 15.59
CA HIS A 9 -1.06 6.43 17.01
C HIS A 9 -1.70 5.36 17.92
N CYS A 10 -2.72 4.62 17.45
CA CYS A 10 -3.54 3.70 18.24
C CYS A 10 -2.87 2.39 18.67
N VAL A 11 -2.25 1.67 17.74
CA VAL A 11 -1.51 0.42 18.04
C VAL A 11 -0.25 0.72 18.88
N LEU A 12 0.15 2.00 18.89
CA LEU A 12 1.38 2.47 19.47
C LEU A 12 1.31 2.67 20.98
N THR A 13 0.31 3.39 21.50
CA THR A 13 0.36 3.88 22.89
C THR A 13 0.16 2.79 23.94
N LEU A 14 -0.42 1.66 23.55
CA LEU A 14 -0.47 0.44 24.37
C LEU A 14 0.91 -0.14 24.65
N THR A 15 1.87 0.17 23.78
CA THR A 15 3.18 -0.48 23.75
C THR A 15 4.35 0.49 23.87
N PHE A 16 4.16 1.77 23.57
CA PHE A 16 5.21 2.79 23.57
C PHE A 16 5.59 3.31 24.96
N ALA A 17 4.67 3.30 25.94
CA ALA A 17 5.00 3.77 27.28
C ALA A 17 5.84 2.79 28.11
N ILE A 18 6.01 1.55 27.63
CA ILE A 18 6.78 0.53 28.34
C ILE A 18 8.13 0.26 27.66
N LEU A 19 8.31 0.54 26.35
CA LEU A 19 9.45 -0.04 25.62
C LEU A 19 10.27 0.85 24.65
N THR A 20 10.01 2.16 24.47
CA THR A 20 10.86 2.95 23.55
C THR A 20 11.00 4.43 23.90
N CYS A 21 12.00 4.75 24.71
CA CYS A 21 12.70 6.04 24.67
C CYS A 21 14.20 5.77 24.81
N ALA A 22 14.98 6.02 23.77
CA ALA A 22 16.44 6.07 23.84
C ALA A 22 16.92 7.35 23.16
N SER A 23 17.22 8.36 23.96
CA SER A 23 18.46 9.14 23.84
C SER A 23 18.59 10.15 24.98
N GLN A 24 19.84 10.30 25.41
CA GLN A 24 20.40 11.28 26.37
C GLN A 24 20.18 10.96 27.85
N GLY A 25 21.30 10.70 28.52
CA GLY A 25 21.36 10.23 29.90
C GLY A 25 21.58 11.34 30.92
N LEU A 26 21.27 11.02 32.18
CA LEU A 26 22.07 11.32 33.38
C LEU A 26 21.37 10.74 34.63
N THR A 27 22.20 10.07 35.44
CA THR A 27 22.17 9.77 36.90
C THR A 27 20.87 9.48 37.67
N LEU A 28 20.93 8.36 38.42
CA LEU A 28 19.98 7.85 39.41
C LEU A 28 19.72 8.79 40.59
N ALA A 29 18.46 8.82 41.05
CA ALA A 29 18.08 9.15 42.43
C ALA A 29 16.82 8.36 42.88
N ASP A 30 16.73 8.16 44.19
CA ASP A 30 15.97 7.17 44.99
C ASP A 30 14.49 6.87 44.65
N GLN A 31 14.10 5.61 44.86
CA GLN A 31 12.80 5.04 44.48
C GLN A 31 11.71 5.07 45.59
N PRO A 32 10.54 5.67 45.32
CA PRO A 32 9.23 5.21 45.79
C PRO A 32 8.68 4.10 44.86
N LYS A 33 7.64 3.35 45.30
CA LYS A 33 7.05 2.13 44.66
C LYS A 33 7.48 1.93 43.21
N ASP A 34 8.23 0.86 43.00
CA ASP A 34 8.87 0.57 41.74
C ASP A 34 7.87 0.39 40.59
N LEU A 35 7.92 1.30 39.60
CA LEU A 35 7.15 1.21 38.37
C LEU A 35 7.37 -0.15 37.67
N ALA A 36 8.56 -0.76 37.79
CA ALA A 36 8.82 -2.07 37.20
C ALA A 36 7.92 -3.17 37.83
N SER A 37 7.75 -3.16 39.15
CA SER A 37 6.80 -4.04 39.84
C SER A 37 5.36 -3.84 39.34
N ALA A 38 4.91 -2.59 39.17
CA ALA A 38 3.56 -2.31 38.68
C ALA A 38 3.34 -2.73 37.20
N LEU A 39 4.38 -2.69 36.37
CA LEU A 39 4.33 -3.14 34.97
C LEU A 39 4.46 -4.67 34.83
N THR A 40 4.92 -5.36 35.87
CA THR A 40 5.23 -6.80 35.83
C THR A 40 4.05 -7.69 35.40
N PRO A 41 2.80 -7.49 35.87
CA PRO A 41 1.67 -8.32 35.43
C PRO A 41 1.43 -8.25 33.92
N LEU A 42 1.34 -7.04 33.36
CA LEU A 42 1.12 -6.84 31.93
C LEU A 42 2.33 -7.30 31.10
N ALA A 43 3.55 -6.99 31.55
CA ALA A 43 4.76 -7.45 30.89
C ALA A 43 4.86 -8.98 30.87
N SER A 44 4.44 -9.67 31.94
CA SER A 44 4.43 -11.13 32.02
C SER A 44 3.43 -11.75 31.03
N ALA A 45 2.27 -11.13 30.87
CA ALA A 45 1.28 -11.52 29.87
C ALA A 45 1.83 -11.33 28.44
N LEU A 46 2.29 -10.12 28.11
CA LEU A 46 2.71 -9.76 26.75
C LEU A 46 4.04 -10.40 26.30
N SER A 47 4.93 -10.74 27.25
CA SER A 47 6.15 -11.50 26.96
C SER A 47 5.92 -13.01 26.80
N GLY A 48 4.69 -13.48 27.01
CA GLY A 48 4.31 -14.88 26.84
C GLY A 48 4.66 -15.79 28.03
N ARG A 49 5.12 -15.23 29.16
CA ARG A 49 5.47 -15.99 30.39
C ARG A 49 4.28 -16.60 31.10
N LEU A 50 3.14 -15.92 31.05
CA LEU A 50 1.90 -16.47 31.57
C LEU A 50 1.34 -17.47 30.55
N PRO A 51 1.14 -18.75 30.93
CA PRO A 51 0.57 -19.75 30.02
C PRO A 51 -0.86 -19.41 29.62
N GLN A 52 -1.58 -18.67 30.48
CA GLN A 52 -2.92 -18.16 30.26
C GLN A 52 -3.04 -16.77 30.90
N PHE A 53 -3.87 -15.90 30.32
CA PHE A 53 -4.18 -14.57 30.87
C PHE A 53 -5.39 -13.94 30.16
N GLU A 54 -6.02 -12.97 30.83
CA GLU A 54 -6.98 -12.04 30.21
C GLU A 54 -6.45 -10.60 30.35
N VAL A 55 -6.43 -9.85 29.26
CA VAL A 55 -6.19 -8.41 29.24
C VAL A 55 -7.44 -7.72 28.70
N THR A 56 -8.03 -6.82 29.48
CA THR A 56 -9.21 -6.03 29.07
C THR A 56 -8.94 -4.55 29.24
N GLY A 57 -9.59 -3.70 28.44
CA GLY A 57 -9.45 -2.27 28.63
C GLY A 57 -10.02 -1.42 27.52
N HIS A 58 -9.64 -0.16 27.53
CA HIS A 58 -10.09 0.84 26.57
C HIS A 58 -8.89 1.62 26.02
N VAL A 59 -8.94 1.89 24.72
CA VAL A 59 -7.95 2.69 23.99
C VAL A 59 -8.67 3.85 23.33
N THR A 60 -8.30 5.07 23.65
CA THR A 60 -8.91 6.26 23.06
C THR A 60 -7.91 6.95 22.15
N VAL A 61 -8.26 7.10 20.87
CA VAL A 61 -7.33 7.50 19.81
C VAL A 61 -7.95 8.50 18.86
N PRO A 62 -7.16 9.39 18.24
CA PRO A 62 -7.69 10.42 17.35
C PRO A 62 -8.09 9.81 16.00
N ILE A 63 -9.34 9.36 15.82
CA ILE A 63 -9.94 8.84 14.57
C ILE A 63 -10.70 9.93 13.83
N ASP A 64 -10.36 10.17 12.56
CA ASP A 64 -11.03 11.14 11.69
C ASP A 64 -11.13 12.57 12.26
N GLY A 65 -10.17 12.96 13.11
CA GLY A 65 -10.11 14.28 13.74
C GLY A 65 -10.84 14.37 15.09
N SER A 66 -11.35 13.26 15.62
CA SER A 66 -11.95 13.20 16.96
C SER A 66 -11.36 12.04 17.78
N THR A 67 -11.33 12.20 19.10
CA THR A 67 -10.85 11.16 20.01
C THR A 67 -11.95 10.12 20.23
N GLN A 68 -11.73 8.87 19.77
CA GLN A 68 -12.73 7.80 19.75
C GLN A 68 -12.24 6.58 20.56
N PRO A 69 -13.11 5.95 21.39
CA PRO A 69 -12.75 4.80 22.21
C PRO A 69 -12.86 3.47 21.44
N ILE A 70 -11.95 2.56 21.72
CA ILE A 70 -11.94 1.16 21.27
C ILE A 70 -11.81 0.28 22.51
N ASP A 71 -12.77 -0.61 22.72
CA ASP A 71 -12.69 -1.60 23.79
C ASP A 71 -11.83 -2.77 23.30
N VAL A 72 -10.91 -3.21 24.14
CA VAL A 72 -9.95 -4.28 23.84
C VAL A 72 -10.15 -5.40 24.85
N ARG A 73 -10.23 -6.63 24.36
CA ARG A 73 -10.17 -7.84 25.18
C ARG A 73 -9.31 -8.89 24.50
N ILE A 74 -8.31 -9.40 25.21
CA ILE A 74 -7.44 -10.49 24.77
C ILE A 74 -7.48 -11.56 25.85
N VAL A 75 -7.72 -12.81 25.46
CA VAL A 75 -7.65 -13.96 26.36
C VAL A 75 -6.74 -14.99 25.75
N ARG A 76 -5.66 -15.37 26.42
CA ARG A 76 -4.87 -16.55 26.10
C ARG A 76 -5.30 -17.67 27.04
N TYR A 77 -5.68 -18.82 26.50
CA TYR A 77 -6.03 -20.01 27.29
C TYR A 77 -4.85 -20.97 27.39
N ASP A 78 -4.06 -21.10 26.33
CA ASP A 78 -2.88 -21.97 26.27
C ASP A 78 -1.94 -21.54 25.12
N ASP A 79 -1.04 -22.44 24.68
CA ASP A 79 -0.08 -22.20 23.58
C ASP A 79 -0.69 -22.26 22.18
N GLU A 80 -1.95 -22.65 22.05
CA GLU A 80 -2.70 -22.78 20.81
C GLU A 80 -3.97 -21.91 20.78
N SER A 81 -4.51 -21.54 21.94
CA SER A 81 -5.86 -21.02 22.04
C SER A 81 -5.87 -19.58 22.56
N PHE A 82 -6.48 -18.68 21.80
CA PHE A 82 -6.74 -17.32 22.25
C PHE A 82 -8.04 -16.76 21.68
N ASP A 83 -8.59 -15.76 22.37
CA ASP A 83 -9.65 -14.89 21.87
C ASP A 83 -9.14 -13.43 21.82
N LEU A 84 -9.51 -12.70 20.78
CA LEU A 84 -9.33 -11.26 20.66
C LEU A 84 -10.68 -10.63 20.34
N ALA A 85 -11.05 -9.55 21.03
CA ALA A 85 -12.17 -8.71 20.67
C ALA A 85 -11.74 -7.24 20.66
N LEU A 86 -12.03 -6.56 19.56
CA LEU A 86 -11.86 -5.12 19.41
C LEU A 86 -13.22 -4.52 19.04
N THR A 87 -13.74 -3.64 19.90
CA THR A 87 -15.08 -3.05 19.71
C THR A 87 -14.98 -1.55 19.59
N HIS A 88 -15.43 -1.03 18.45
CA HIS A 88 -15.61 0.38 18.15
C HIS A 88 -17.10 0.64 17.85
N ALA A 89 -17.52 1.91 17.86
CA ALA A 89 -18.90 2.28 17.54
C ALA A 89 -19.32 1.75 16.15
N ASP A 90 -18.48 2.02 15.16
CA ASP A 90 -18.72 1.70 13.75
C ASP A 90 -18.26 0.29 13.33
N TYR A 91 -17.27 -0.28 14.03
CA TYR A 91 -16.62 -1.54 13.64
C TYR A 91 -16.44 -2.43 14.85
N ALA A 92 -16.55 -3.74 14.68
CA ALA A 92 -16.17 -4.70 15.70
C ALA A 92 -15.57 -5.93 15.03
N ILE A 93 -14.53 -6.48 15.65
CA ILE A 93 -13.90 -7.73 15.22
C ILE A 93 -13.69 -8.62 16.44
N GLU A 94 -14.05 -9.88 16.28
CA GLU A 94 -13.74 -10.93 17.25
C GLU A 94 -12.98 -12.06 16.56
N ILE A 95 -11.89 -12.53 17.15
CA ILE A 95 -11.11 -13.67 16.66
C ILE A 95 -11.12 -14.73 17.75
N ARG A 96 -11.45 -15.97 17.39
CA ARG A 96 -11.30 -17.15 18.25
C ARG A 96 -10.39 -18.14 17.54
N ARG A 97 -9.17 -18.32 18.04
CA ARG A 97 -8.22 -19.32 17.54
C ARG A 97 -8.17 -20.51 18.49
N ARG A 98 -8.24 -21.73 17.95
CA ARG A 98 -7.98 -23.00 18.65
C ARG A 98 -6.92 -23.79 17.90
N ALA A 99 -6.63 -25.01 18.37
CA ALA A 99 -5.59 -25.86 17.78
C ALA A 99 -5.80 -26.15 16.29
N ASP A 100 -7.05 -26.34 15.84
CA ASP A 100 -7.42 -26.80 14.50
C ASP A 100 -8.30 -25.82 13.71
N VAL A 101 -8.93 -24.85 14.38
CA VAL A 101 -9.84 -23.86 13.78
C VAL A 101 -9.51 -22.42 14.19
N THR A 102 -9.72 -21.47 13.27
CA THR A 102 -9.69 -20.04 13.57
C THR A 102 -10.94 -19.38 13.02
N ALA A 103 -11.68 -18.66 13.85
CA ALA A 103 -12.84 -17.88 13.44
C ALA A 103 -12.56 -16.39 13.57
N MET A 104 -13.01 -15.61 12.60
CA MET A 104 -13.01 -14.15 12.61
C MET A 104 -14.45 -13.65 12.37
N ALA A 105 -15.08 -13.15 13.43
CA ALA A 105 -16.41 -12.56 13.36
C ALA A 105 -16.35 -11.05 13.20
N LEU A 106 -17.32 -10.52 12.44
CA LEU A 106 -17.60 -9.11 12.26
C LEU A 106 -19.03 -8.83 12.74
N PRO A 107 -19.23 -8.60 14.05
CA PRO A 107 -20.57 -8.48 14.63
C PRO A 107 -21.44 -7.39 13.98
N LYS A 108 -20.84 -6.26 13.58
CA LYS A 108 -21.55 -5.16 12.91
C LYS A 108 -22.10 -5.50 11.52
N HIS A 109 -21.63 -6.61 10.93
CA HIS A 109 -22.10 -7.15 9.66
C HIS A 109 -22.89 -8.46 9.82
N GLY A 110 -23.01 -9.01 11.04
CA GLY A 110 -23.61 -10.32 11.27
C GLY A 110 -22.92 -11.43 10.47
N ALA A 111 -21.60 -11.35 10.28
CA ALA A 111 -20.83 -12.28 9.46
C ALA A 111 -19.67 -12.90 10.26
N VAL A 112 -19.32 -14.14 9.95
CA VAL A 112 -18.15 -14.82 10.50
C VAL A 112 -17.44 -15.64 9.43
N PHE A 113 -16.11 -15.57 9.44
CA PHE A 113 -15.23 -16.36 8.59
C PHE A 113 -14.58 -17.44 9.44
N ILE A 114 -14.79 -18.71 9.08
CA ILE A 114 -14.24 -19.86 9.81
C ILE A 114 -13.20 -20.54 8.93
N GLY A 115 -11.98 -20.63 9.45
CA GLY A 115 -10.83 -21.24 8.79
C GLY A 115 -10.51 -22.62 9.37
N ARG A 116 -10.42 -23.65 8.52
CA ARG A 116 -9.92 -24.99 8.91
C ARG A 116 -8.79 -25.46 8.00
N GLY A 117 -8.00 -26.43 8.50
CA GLY A 117 -6.88 -27.02 7.76
C GLY A 117 -5.51 -26.52 8.21
N PHE A 118 -4.48 -26.87 7.43
CA PHE A 118 -3.08 -26.59 7.74
C PHE A 118 -2.76 -25.09 7.65
N VAL A 119 -1.85 -24.64 8.51
CA VAL A 119 -1.27 -23.29 8.49
C VAL A 119 0.24 -23.43 8.62
N ASP A 120 0.99 -22.77 7.73
CA ASP A 120 2.44 -22.69 7.87
C ASP A 120 2.81 -21.94 9.16
N GLY A 121 3.89 -22.37 9.83
CA GLY A 121 4.35 -21.73 11.06
C GLY A 121 4.63 -20.23 10.93
N VAL A 122 5.09 -19.77 9.76
CA VAL A 122 5.34 -18.33 9.52
C VAL A 122 4.06 -17.51 9.37
N ASP A 123 2.98 -18.14 8.91
CA ASP A 123 1.66 -17.56 8.70
C ASP A 123 0.73 -17.76 9.91
N SER A 124 1.17 -18.50 10.93
CA SER A 124 0.29 -18.89 12.02
C SER A 124 0.13 -17.82 13.11
N LEU A 125 -1.12 -17.68 13.57
CA LEU A 125 -1.52 -16.88 14.72
C LEU A 125 -1.31 -17.59 16.06
N LYS A 126 -0.50 -18.66 16.16
CA LYS A 126 -0.16 -19.26 17.47
C LYS A 126 0.28 -18.16 18.46
N PRO A 127 -0.19 -18.15 19.72
CA PRO A 127 0.21 -17.16 20.71
C PRO A 127 1.72 -17.05 20.92
N MET A 128 2.43 -18.18 20.94
CA MET A 128 3.86 -18.22 21.21
C MET A 128 4.66 -17.51 20.12
N ALA A 129 5.47 -16.51 20.50
CA ALA A 129 6.26 -15.68 19.59
C ALA A 129 5.44 -14.95 18.50
N ILE A 130 4.16 -14.66 18.76
CA ILE A 130 3.29 -13.97 17.80
C ILE A 130 3.82 -12.57 17.45
N ALA A 131 4.47 -11.88 18.40
CA ALA A 131 5.05 -10.55 18.18
C ALA A 131 6.11 -10.55 17.06
N ASP A 132 7.00 -11.54 17.02
CA ASP A 132 8.01 -11.67 15.97
C ASP A 132 7.39 -11.95 14.60
N ARG A 133 6.16 -12.49 14.58
CA ARG A 133 5.39 -12.72 13.36
C ARG A 133 4.53 -11.51 12.95
N LEU A 134 4.05 -10.72 13.89
CA LEU A 134 3.22 -9.54 13.63
C LEU A 134 4.04 -8.27 13.41
N ILE A 135 5.28 -8.18 13.89
CA ILE A 135 6.10 -6.98 13.80
C ILE A 135 7.40 -7.32 13.06
N SER A 136 7.56 -6.76 11.87
CA SER A 136 8.78 -6.99 11.09
C SER A 136 9.93 -6.10 11.55
N LYS A 137 11.15 -6.51 11.21
CA LYS A 137 12.36 -5.68 11.36
C LYS A 137 12.38 -4.44 10.46
N SER A 138 11.50 -4.40 9.45
CA SER A 138 11.35 -3.24 8.56
C SER A 138 10.50 -2.14 9.19
N SER A 139 9.79 -2.41 10.30
CA SER A 139 9.15 -1.39 11.13
C SER A 139 10.12 -0.86 12.19
N SER A 140 9.99 0.43 12.54
CA SER A 140 10.69 1.00 13.70
C SER A 140 10.26 0.33 15.02
N LEU A 141 9.09 -0.34 15.01
CA LEU A 141 8.60 -1.18 16.09
C LEU A 141 9.37 -2.50 16.25
N GLY A 142 10.31 -2.86 15.37
CA GLY A 142 11.14 -4.06 15.58
C GLY A 142 11.88 -4.08 16.93
N LYS A 143 12.14 -2.91 17.52
CA LYS A 143 12.71 -2.77 18.88
C LYS A 143 11.80 -3.31 19.98
N LEU A 144 10.48 -3.25 19.77
CA LEU A 144 9.50 -3.81 20.68
C LEU A 144 9.60 -5.33 20.74
N SER A 145 9.69 -6.00 19.58
CA SER A 145 9.87 -7.45 19.52
C SER A 145 11.15 -7.88 20.26
N PHE A 146 12.23 -7.12 20.07
CA PHE A 146 13.47 -7.33 20.81
C PHE A 146 13.29 -7.20 22.33
N GLY A 147 12.58 -6.16 22.79
CA GLY A 147 12.30 -5.95 24.21
C GLY A 147 11.41 -7.04 24.83
N LEU A 148 10.37 -7.49 24.12
CA LEU A 148 9.51 -8.60 24.55
C LEU A 148 10.30 -9.90 24.67
N ASN A 149 11.23 -10.17 23.74
CA ASN A 149 12.10 -11.33 23.79
C ASN A 149 13.08 -11.27 24.98
N LEU A 150 13.58 -10.08 25.33
CA LEU A 150 14.42 -9.90 26.52
C LEU A 150 13.63 -10.17 27.80
N LEU A 151 12.39 -9.67 27.90
CA LEU A 151 11.48 -9.91 29.02
C LEU A 151 11.10 -11.40 29.13
N ALA A 152 10.91 -12.08 28.00
CA ALA A 152 10.62 -13.50 27.98
C ALA A 152 11.79 -14.33 28.55
N ALA A 153 13.03 -14.00 28.17
CA ALA A 153 14.23 -14.77 28.53
C ALA A 153 14.86 -14.43 29.89
N GLY A 154 14.77 -13.17 30.36
CA GLY A 154 15.48 -12.67 31.55
C GLY A 154 14.60 -12.49 32.79
N ASP A 155 15.14 -12.15 33.95
CA ASP A 155 14.30 -11.78 35.09
C ASP A 155 13.42 -10.57 34.72
N ILE A 156 12.09 -10.70 34.82
CA ILE A 156 11.19 -9.70 34.24
C ILE A 156 11.30 -8.36 34.95
N GLU A 157 11.40 -8.36 36.28
CA GLU A 157 11.46 -7.16 37.09
C GLU A 157 12.82 -6.48 36.91
N ALA A 158 13.91 -7.25 36.93
CA ALA A 158 15.25 -6.71 36.68
C ALA A 158 15.38 -6.15 35.25
N THR A 159 14.79 -6.83 34.26
CA THR A 159 14.77 -6.37 32.86
C THR A 159 13.96 -5.08 32.72
N LEU A 160 12.77 -5.02 33.32
CA LEU A 160 11.94 -3.80 33.35
C LEU A 160 12.68 -2.65 34.03
N ARG A 161 13.34 -2.88 35.18
CA ARG A 161 14.16 -1.86 35.86
C ARG A 161 15.26 -1.34 34.94
N GLY A 162 15.96 -2.22 34.22
CA GLY A 162 16.99 -1.85 33.26
C GLY A 162 16.45 -1.00 32.09
N LEU A 163 15.31 -1.39 31.52
CA LEU A 163 14.64 -0.64 30.46
C LEU A 163 14.16 0.74 30.94
N LEU A 164 13.50 0.79 32.09
CA LEU A 164 12.98 2.02 32.70
C LEU A 164 14.10 3.00 33.09
N ALA A 165 15.25 2.50 33.55
CA ALA A 165 16.42 3.34 33.86
C ALA A 165 16.91 4.13 32.64
N THR A 166 16.68 3.62 31.42
CA THR A 166 17.03 4.33 30.18
C THR A 166 15.92 5.24 29.65
N ALA A 167 14.70 5.11 30.17
CA ALA A 167 13.51 5.81 29.70
C ALA A 167 13.23 7.13 30.45
N ASN A 168 14.04 7.51 31.45
CA ASN A 168 13.95 8.78 32.19
C ASN A 168 12.56 9.08 32.81
N PHE A 169 11.86 8.05 33.32
CA PHE A 169 10.59 8.27 34.03
C PHE A 169 10.83 8.94 35.39
N ILE A 170 10.17 10.09 35.60
CA ILE A 170 10.19 10.83 36.86
C ILE A 170 8.86 10.57 37.57
N HIS A 171 8.92 10.11 38.82
CA HIS A 171 7.74 9.94 39.65
C HIS A 171 7.23 11.30 40.13
N ASP A 172 5.93 11.55 39.96
CA ASP A 172 5.19 12.70 40.47
C ASP A 172 4.29 12.21 41.63
N PRO A 173 4.76 12.32 42.89
CA PRO A 173 4.05 11.79 44.05
C PRO A 173 2.70 12.47 44.30
N SER A 174 2.53 13.71 43.82
CA SER A 174 1.31 14.49 44.04
C SER A 174 0.12 13.96 43.25
N ASN A 175 0.38 13.34 42.09
CA ASN A 175 -0.62 12.77 41.20
C ASN A 175 -0.54 11.23 41.13
N GLY A 176 0.39 10.61 41.86
CA GLY A 176 0.60 9.15 41.84
C GLY A 176 0.92 8.61 40.46
N CYS A 177 1.68 9.37 39.66
CA CYS A 177 1.98 9.05 38.27
C CYS A 177 3.48 9.11 37.95
N TRP A 178 3.88 8.53 36.83
CA TRP A 178 5.23 8.59 36.29
C TRP A 178 5.22 9.29 34.94
N LYS A 179 6.14 10.22 34.71
CA LYS A 179 6.20 11.03 33.48
C LYS A 179 7.54 10.87 32.77
N SER A 180 7.51 10.75 31.44
CA SER A 180 8.69 10.82 30.57
C SER A 180 8.32 11.49 29.25
N GLY A 181 8.84 12.69 29.00
CA GLY A 181 8.38 13.53 27.89
C GLY A 181 6.87 13.77 27.97
N ASP A 182 6.16 13.48 26.87
CA ASP A 182 4.71 13.61 26.78
C ASP A 182 3.95 12.37 27.30
N ALA A 183 4.66 11.34 27.76
CA ALA A 183 4.05 10.12 28.29
C ALA A 183 3.82 10.23 29.80
N THR A 184 2.60 9.89 30.24
CA THR A 184 2.20 9.75 31.64
C THR A 184 1.69 8.33 31.87
N VAL A 185 2.20 7.68 32.91
CA VAL A 185 1.77 6.35 33.35
C VAL A 185 1.16 6.46 34.74
N THR A 186 0.01 5.85 34.95
CA THR A 186 -0.61 5.64 36.27
C THR A 186 -0.90 4.16 36.46
N CYS A 187 -0.88 3.73 37.72
CA CYS A 187 -1.21 2.35 38.10
C CYS A 187 -2.37 2.41 39.10
N PRO A 188 -3.63 2.51 38.63
CA PRO A 188 -4.78 2.75 39.50
C PRO A 188 -5.01 1.63 40.52
N LYS A 189 -4.62 0.40 40.16
CA LYS A 189 -4.67 -0.82 40.98
C LYS A 189 -3.47 -1.71 40.59
N GLU A 190 -3.19 -2.74 41.38
CA GLU A 190 -2.03 -3.63 41.18
C GLU A 190 -1.97 -4.30 39.80
N GLN A 191 -3.13 -4.58 39.20
CA GLN A 191 -3.26 -5.24 37.90
C GLN A 191 -3.74 -4.30 36.79
N SER A 192 -3.78 -2.98 37.06
CA SER A 192 -4.30 -1.97 36.15
C SER A 192 -3.22 -0.97 35.79
N ILE A 193 -3.05 -0.70 34.50
CA ILE A 193 -2.12 0.29 33.97
C ILE A 193 -2.89 1.25 33.10
N SER A 194 -2.70 2.54 33.30
CA SER A 194 -3.16 3.56 32.36
C SER A 194 -1.99 4.37 31.85
N VAL A 195 -1.98 4.60 30.54
CA VAL A 195 -0.95 5.31 29.81
C VAL A 195 -1.63 6.41 29.01
N SER A 196 -1.11 7.62 29.11
CA SER A 196 -1.46 8.73 28.23
C SER A 196 -0.21 9.22 27.53
N ALA A 197 -0.23 9.33 26.21
CA ALA A 197 0.85 9.94 25.44
C ALA A 197 0.27 10.63 24.21
N ASN A 198 0.55 11.94 24.07
CA ASN A 198 -0.08 12.79 23.06
C ASN A 198 -1.62 12.68 23.12
N ASP A 199 -2.28 12.46 21.98
CA ASP A 199 -3.74 12.35 21.88
C ASP A 199 -4.26 10.92 22.14
N VAL A 200 -3.41 10.03 22.66
CA VAL A 200 -3.78 8.64 22.89
C VAL A 200 -3.78 8.29 24.36
N ASN A 201 -4.85 7.63 24.78
CA ASN A 201 -5.02 7.13 26.13
C ASN A 201 -5.29 5.63 26.08
N VAL A 202 -4.69 4.90 27.00
CA VAL A 202 -4.82 3.45 27.12
C VAL A 202 -5.08 3.15 28.58
N SER A 203 -6.04 2.30 28.87
CA SER A 203 -6.23 1.74 30.20
C SER A 203 -6.45 0.25 30.06
N LEU A 204 -5.62 -0.55 30.72
CA LEU A 204 -5.66 -2.01 30.69
C LEU A 204 -5.72 -2.60 32.09
N ASP A 205 -6.43 -3.70 32.21
CA ASP A 205 -6.48 -4.60 33.36
C ASP A 205 -5.97 -5.98 32.95
N THR A 206 -5.13 -6.62 33.76
CA THR A 206 -4.56 -7.95 33.50
C THR A 206 -4.96 -8.96 34.57
N LYS A 207 -5.44 -10.14 34.16
CA LYS A 207 -5.76 -11.27 35.05
C LYS A 207 -4.99 -12.51 34.62
N ALA A 208 -4.46 -13.26 35.58
CA ALA A 208 -3.70 -14.49 35.32
C ALA A 208 -4.58 -15.74 35.16
N GLU A 209 -5.81 -15.71 35.67
CA GLU A 209 -6.75 -16.84 35.58
C GLU A 209 -7.84 -16.54 34.55
N VAL A 210 -8.16 -17.54 33.72
CA VAL A 210 -9.16 -17.46 32.67
C VAL A 210 -10.10 -18.66 32.74
N GLY A 211 -11.31 -18.50 32.21
CA GLY A 211 -12.27 -19.61 32.08
C GLY A 211 -11.88 -20.61 30.99
N VAL A 212 -12.75 -21.57 30.73
CA VAL A 212 -12.60 -22.51 29.62
C VAL A 212 -12.82 -21.80 28.28
N ALA A 213 -11.97 -22.11 27.30
CA ALA A 213 -12.09 -21.56 25.97
C ALA A 213 -13.45 -21.94 25.34
N PRO A 214 -14.27 -20.98 24.89
CA PRO A 214 -15.52 -21.29 24.20
C PRO A 214 -15.23 -21.94 22.84
N SER A 215 -16.25 -22.53 22.21
CA SER A 215 -16.12 -23.01 20.83
C SER A 215 -15.77 -21.85 19.89
N ALA A 216 -14.82 -22.10 18.98
CA ALA A 216 -14.52 -21.17 17.90
C ALA A 216 -15.56 -21.20 16.78
N GLU A 217 -16.43 -22.22 16.74
CA GLU A 217 -17.36 -22.44 15.63
C GLU A 217 -18.79 -21.96 15.94
N GLU A 218 -19.10 -21.72 17.22
CA GLU A 218 -20.44 -21.32 17.65
C GLU A 218 -20.67 -19.80 17.55
N TRP A 219 -21.38 -19.39 16.49
CA TRP A 219 -21.75 -18.00 16.20
C TRP A 219 -23.24 -17.87 15.84
N PRO A 220 -24.15 -17.94 16.83
CA PRO A 220 -25.60 -17.90 16.57
C PRO A 220 -26.02 -16.62 15.84
N GLY A 221 -26.81 -16.78 14.77
CA GLY A 221 -27.35 -15.65 13.99
C GLY A 221 -26.37 -14.97 13.04
N MET A 222 -25.12 -15.44 12.95
CA MET A 222 -24.15 -14.92 11.98
C MET A 222 -24.12 -15.75 10.69
N LYS A 223 -23.90 -15.08 9.56
CA LYS A 223 -23.62 -15.72 8.28
C LYS A 223 -22.21 -16.29 8.29
N VAL A 224 -22.09 -17.62 8.25
CA VAL A 224 -20.81 -18.33 8.19
C VAL A 224 -20.28 -18.37 6.76
N THR A 225 -19.01 -18.03 6.59
CA THR A 225 -18.23 -18.24 5.36
C THR A 225 -17.02 -19.09 5.70
N GLU A 226 -16.88 -20.24 5.03
CA GLU A 226 -15.78 -21.17 5.25
C GLU A 226 -14.57 -20.81 4.38
N LEU A 227 -13.37 -20.87 4.95
CA LEU A 227 -12.10 -20.53 4.30
C LEU A 227 -11.00 -21.57 4.61
N PRO A 228 -9.96 -21.69 3.78
CA PRO A 228 -8.71 -22.30 4.20
C PRO A 228 -8.13 -21.52 5.39
N ARG A 229 -7.80 -22.22 6.48
CA ARG A 229 -7.26 -21.57 7.69
C ARG A 229 -5.97 -20.80 7.42
N GLY A 230 -5.11 -21.33 6.56
CA GLY A 230 -3.86 -20.68 6.17
C GLY A 230 -4.09 -19.30 5.53
N GLU A 231 -5.15 -19.16 4.73
CA GLU A 231 -5.51 -17.89 4.11
C GLU A 231 -5.99 -16.86 5.14
N LEU A 232 -6.84 -17.29 6.07
CA LEU A 232 -7.36 -16.43 7.14
C LEU A 232 -6.24 -15.96 8.08
N GLU A 233 -5.41 -16.88 8.58
CA GLU A 233 -4.30 -16.55 9.49
C GLU A 233 -3.24 -15.68 8.79
N ARG A 234 -2.88 -15.99 7.55
CA ARG A 234 -1.95 -15.17 6.74
C ARG A 234 -2.50 -13.77 6.50
N THR A 235 -3.78 -13.63 6.17
CA THR A 235 -4.41 -12.32 5.94
C THR A 235 -4.31 -11.43 7.17
N LEU A 236 -4.64 -11.98 8.34
CA LEU A 236 -4.55 -11.27 9.61
C LEU A 236 -3.10 -10.91 9.97
N LEU A 237 -2.19 -11.89 9.87
CA LEU A 237 -0.79 -11.73 10.27
C LEU A 237 -0.04 -10.77 9.35
N CYS A 238 -0.08 -11.01 8.03
CA CYS A 238 0.56 -10.14 7.04
C CYS A 238 -0.10 -8.76 7.00
N GLY A 239 -1.42 -8.67 7.23
CA GLY A 239 -2.14 -7.41 7.27
C GLY A 239 -1.68 -6.51 8.42
N VAL A 240 -1.58 -7.06 9.63
CA VAL A 240 -1.03 -6.35 10.80
C VAL A 240 0.45 -6.02 10.59
N ARG A 241 1.25 -6.98 10.14
CA ARG A 241 2.67 -6.77 9.86
C ARG A 241 2.90 -5.61 8.90
N ARG A 242 2.23 -5.62 7.76
CA ARG A 242 2.37 -4.56 6.78
C ARG A 242 1.82 -3.23 7.27
N ALA A 243 0.71 -3.23 8.00
CA ALA A 243 0.21 -2.01 8.63
C ALA A 243 1.26 -1.38 9.56
N THR A 244 1.94 -2.17 10.41
CA THR A 244 2.99 -1.63 11.30
C THR A 244 4.18 -1.04 10.54
N GLU A 245 4.58 -1.63 9.42
CA GLU A 245 5.62 -1.10 8.54
C GLU A 245 5.22 0.25 7.92
N VAL A 246 3.97 0.39 7.49
CA VAL A 246 3.49 1.61 6.83
C VAL A 246 3.27 2.74 7.82
N LEU A 247 2.73 2.41 9.00
CA LEU A 247 2.44 3.38 10.05
C LEU A 247 3.72 3.84 10.76
N GLN A 248 4.69 2.94 10.91
CA GLN A 248 5.95 3.15 11.64
C GLN A 248 7.13 2.55 10.85
N PRO A 249 7.51 3.18 9.73
CA PRO A 249 8.55 2.64 8.87
C PRO A 249 9.92 2.75 9.53
N GLY A 250 10.70 1.67 9.45
CA GLY A 250 12.10 1.65 9.84
C GLY A 250 13.03 2.20 8.76
N ASP A 251 14.33 2.24 9.06
CA ASP A 251 15.34 2.77 8.12
C ASP A 251 15.39 2.00 6.79
N VAL A 252 15.11 0.70 6.80
CA VAL A 252 15.10 -0.13 5.57
C VAL A 252 14.03 0.32 4.57
N LEU A 253 12.93 0.94 5.05
CA LEU A 253 11.86 1.46 4.20
C LEU A 253 12.06 2.94 3.85
N THR A 254 12.54 3.74 4.80
CA THR A 254 12.74 5.18 4.58
C THR A 254 14.05 5.51 3.86
N LYS A 255 15.04 4.62 3.93
CA LYS A 255 16.37 4.73 3.30
C LYS A 255 16.77 3.36 2.71
N PRO A 256 16.02 2.85 1.73
CA PRO A 256 16.28 1.53 1.16
C PRO A 256 17.66 1.47 0.50
N SER A 257 18.31 0.30 0.58
CA SER A 257 19.59 0.08 -0.10
C SER A 257 19.44 0.24 -1.62
N GLN A 258 20.36 0.98 -2.22
CA GLN A 258 20.37 1.28 -3.67
C GLN A 258 21.46 0.48 -4.39
N SER A 259 21.60 -0.81 -4.04
CA SER A 259 22.60 -1.69 -4.65
C SER A 259 22.12 -2.25 -5.99
N PRO A 260 22.83 -2.00 -7.11
CA PRO A 260 22.49 -2.57 -8.41
C PRO A 260 22.34 -4.09 -8.37
N ARG A 261 21.36 -4.62 -9.11
CA ARG A 261 21.14 -6.07 -9.27
C ARG A 261 21.02 -6.41 -10.76
N SER A 262 21.33 -7.65 -11.13
CA SER A 262 21.18 -8.11 -12.52
C SER A 262 20.77 -9.58 -12.59
N THR A 263 20.13 -9.94 -13.70
CA THR A 263 19.79 -11.31 -14.11
C THR A 263 20.08 -11.44 -15.62
N GLY A 264 19.84 -12.63 -16.20
CA GLY A 264 19.98 -12.83 -17.65
C GLY A 264 19.10 -11.91 -18.51
N ASN A 265 17.93 -11.52 -17.99
CA ASN A 265 16.87 -10.82 -18.70
C ASN A 265 16.40 -9.54 -17.98
N GLY A 266 17.22 -9.03 -17.06
CA GLY A 266 16.90 -7.80 -16.37
C GLY A 266 18.05 -7.17 -15.58
N SER A 267 17.92 -5.90 -15.27
CA SER A 267 18.79 -5.16 -14.35
C SER A 267 18.00 -4.19 -13.50
N LEU A 268 18.44 -3.98 -12.27
CA LEU A 268 17.90 -3.00 -11.34
C LEU A 268 18.97 -1.95 -11.04
N THR A 269 18.66 -0.69 -11.30
CA THR A 269 19.53 0.47 -11.06
C THR A 269 18.76 1.58 -10.36
N TRP A 270 19.47 2.64 -9.97
CA TRP A 270 18.89 3.82 -9.35
C TRP A 270 19.34 5.08 -10.08
N ILE A 271 18.41 6.00 -10.29
CA ILE A 271 18.66 7.34 -10.84
C ILE A 271 18.13 8.34 -9.81
N ASP A 272 19.01 9.13 -9.20
CA ASP A 272 18.67 10.13 -8.17
C ASP A 272 17.72 9.59 -7.08
N GLY A 273 17.96 8.34 -6.64
CA GLY A 273 17.16 7.65 -5.63
C GLY A 273 15.89 6.95 -6.14
N GLN A 274 15.48 7.16 -7.39
CA GLN A 274 14.39 6.41 -8.02
C GLN A 274 14.86 5.05 -8.52
N ARG A 275 14.10 4.01 -8.18
CA ARG A 275 14.36 2.63 -8.59
C ARG A 275 13.93 2.42 -10.05
N VAL A 276 14.85 1.91 -10.89
CA VAL A 276 14.60 1.64 -12.32
C VAL A 276 14.91 0.19 -12.64
N ALA A 277 13.91 -0.56 -13.07
CA ALA A 277 14.03 -1.96 -13.48
C ALA A 277 13.96 -2.06 -15.01
N THR A 278 15.06 -2.47 -15.64
CA THR A 278 15.10 -2.74 -17.08
C THR A 278 14.90 -4.24 -17.30
N LEU A 279 13.92 -4.64 -18.12
CA LEU A 279 13.51 -6.02 -18.36
C LEU A 279 13.42 -6.31 -19.87
N TRP A 280 13.87 -7.47 -20.34
CA TRP A 280 13.81 -7.83 -21.77
C TRP A 280 13.66 -9.32 -22.02
N GLY A 281 13.09 -9.68 -23.17
CA GLY A 281 12.98 -11.07 -23.63
C GLY A 281 11.53 -11.55 -23.78
N THR A 282 11.31 -12.85 -23.62
CA THR A 282 9.95 -13.44 -23.65
C THR A 282 9.15 -13.00 -22.41
N PRO A 283 7.81 -13.14 -22.42
CA PRO A 283 7.00 -12.85 -21.24
C PRO A 283 7.46 -13.61 -19.99
N GLU A 284 7.85 -14.88 -20.14
CA GLU A 284 8.34 -15.72 -19.03
C GLU A 284 9.67 -15.22 -18.49
N GLU A 285 10.58 -14.80 -19.37
CA GLU A 285 11.88 -14.23 -18.98
C GLU A 285 11.71 -12.90 -18.25
N ILE A 286 10.82 -12.03 -18.73
CA ILE A 286 10.48 -10.75 -18.11
C ILE A 286 9.88 -10.96 -16.72
N GLY A 287 8.86 -11.83 -16.61
CA GLY A 287 8.23 -12.15 -15.33
C GLY A 287 9.23 -12.74 -14.34
N THR A 288 10.09 -13.65 -14.79
CA THR A 288 11.14 -14.25 -13.96
C THR A 288 12.14 -13.20 -13.47
N ALA A 289 12.62 -12.33 -14.37
CA ALA A 289 13.57 -11.27 -14.04
C ALA A 289 12.97 -10.24 -13.07
N HIS A 290 11.70 -9.87 -13.26
CA HIS A 290 10.97 -9.00 -12.34
C HIS A 290 11.00 -9.58 -10.92
N GLY A 291 10.57 -10.83 -10.74
CA GLY A 291 10.53 -11.48 -9.41
C GLY A 291 11.91 -11.62 -8.75
N LYS A 292 12.96 -11.90 -9.53
CA LYS A 292 14.34 -12.02 -9.01
C LYS A 292 14.94 -10.69 -8.59
N LEU A 293 14.61 -9.61 -9.31
CA LEU A 293 15.18 -8.28 -9.04
C LEU A 293 14.47 -7.58 -7.88
N LEU A 294 13.16 -7.80 -7.73
CA LEU A 294 12.27 -7.05 -6.84
C LEU A 294 11.48 -7.93 -5.83
N PRO A 295 12.05 -8.99 -5.24
CA PRO A 295 11.25 -9.94 -4.46
C PRO A 295 10.57 -9.29 -3.25
N GLU A 296 11.32 -8.46 -2.52
CA GLU A 296 10.85 -7.79 -1.31
C GLU A 296 9.84 -6.69 -1.64
N GLU A 297 10.09 -5.94 -2.70
CA GLU A 297 9.19 -4.90 -3.20
C GLU A 297 7.86 -5.49 -3.70
N SER A 298 7.90 -6.58 -4.47
CA SER A 298 6.70 -7.29 -4.94
C SER A 298 5.89 -7.85 -3.79
N ARG A 299 6.55 -8.48 -2.81
CA ARG A 299 5.90 -9.01 -1.62
C ARG A 299 5.23 -7.90 -0.80
N ARG A 300 5.90 -6.76 -0.59
CA ARG A 300 5.29 -5.59 0.10
C ARG A 300 4.08 -5.05 -0.64
N CYS A 301 4.12 -4.98 -1.97
CA CYS A 301 2.96 -4.58 -2.77
C CYS A 301 1.77 -5.52 -2.54
N ILE A 302 2.02 -6.83 -2.60
CA ILE A 302 1.02 -7.87 -2.33
C ILE A 302 0.47 -7.76 -0.91
N GLU A 303 1.34 -7.63 0.10
CA GLU A 303 0.93 -7.50 1.49
C GLU A 303 0.11 -6.22 1.74
N SER A 304 0.48 -5.11 1.10
CA SER A 304 -0.25 -3.85 1.17
C SER A 304 -1.67 -3.98 0.61
N VAL A 305 -1.81 -4.64 -0.55
CA VAL A 305 -3.09 -4.77 -1.26
C VAL A 305 -3.97 -5.87 -0.68
N LEU A 306 -3.48 -7.10 -0.66
CA LEU A 306 -4.30 -8.27 -0.34
C LEU A 306 -4.55 -8.42 1.16
N TYR A 307 -3.55 -8.07 1.99
CA TYR A 307 -3.62 -8.38 3.42
C TYR A 307 -3.93 -7.14 4.25
N SER A 308 -3.21 -6.03 4.08
CA SER A 308 -3.49 -4.81 4.86
C SER A 308 -4.78 -4.12 4.38
N PHE A 309 -4.83 -3.70 3.11
CA PHE A 309 -6.06 -3.11 2.56
C PHE A 309 -7.20 -4.13 2.54
N GLY A 310 -6.95 -5.37 2.12
CA GLY A 310 -7.97 -6.40 2.07
C GLY A 310 -8.62 -6.71 3.41
N MET A 311 -7.86 -6.73 4.51
CA MET A 311 -8.42 -6.87 5.85
C MET A 311 -9.31 -5.69 6.24
N VAL A 312 -8.84 -4.46 6.02
CA VAL A 312 -9.64 -3.25 6.29
C VAL A 312 -10.92 -3.24 5.46
N ASN A 313 -10.84 -3.64 4.18
CA ASN A 313 -11.99 -3.72 3.29
C ASN A 313 -12.98 -4.79 3.76
N THR A 314 -12.48 -5.94 4.20
CA THR A 314 -13.29 -7.03 4.77
C THR A 314 -14.04 -6.58 6.01
N VAL A 315 -13.36 -5.91 6.96
CA VAL A 315 -13.99 -5.34 8.15
C VAL A 315 -15.06 -4.31 7.81
N ARG A 316 -14.83 -3.50 6.77
CA ARG A 316 -15.75 -2.42 6.35
C ARG A 316 -17.00 -2.93 5.63
N THR A 317 -16.88 -4.02 4.88
CA THR A 317 -17.94 -4.51 3.98
C THR A 317 -18.65 -5.74 4.50
N GLY A 318 -18.03 -6.49 5.42
CA GLY A 318 -18.50 -7.80 5.84
C GLY A 318 -18.28 -8.91 4.79
N ARG A 319 -17.60 -8.62 3.68
CA ARG A 319 -17.29 -9.58 2.61
C ARG A 319 -15.80 -9.89 2.59
N TRP A 320 -15.46 -11.15 2.31
CA TRP A 320 -14.07 -11.56 2.20
C TRP A 320 -13.44 -10.97 0.94
N PHE A 321 -12.53 -10.00 1.11
CA PHE A 321 -12.00 -9.21 -0.01
C PHE A 321 -11.29 -10.06 -1.08
N ARG A 322 -10.63 -11.15 -0.68
CA ARG A 322 -9.96 -12.07 -1.61
C ARG A 322 -10.96 -12.68 -2.61
N HIS A 323 -12.14 -13.10 -2.16
CA HIS A 323 -13.18 -13.64 -3.03
C HIS A 323 -13.72 -12.58 -4.00
N ASP A 324 -13.86 -11.32 -3.56
CA ASP A 324 -14.30 -10.22 -4.43
C ASP A 324 -13.28 -10.03 -5.60
N LEU A 325 -11.97 -10.11 -5.31
CA LEU A 325 -10.92 -10.03 -6.33
C LEU A 325 -10.84 -11.25 -7.24
N GLU A 326 -11.06 -12.46 -6.71
CA GLU A 326 -11.12 -13.69 -7.53
C GLU A 326 -12.31 -13.67 -8.48
N ALA A 327 -13.47 -13.19 -8.02
CA ALA A 327 -14.65 -12.99 -8.85
C ALA A 327 -14.39 -11.94 -9.95
N ALA A 328 -13.68 -10.85 -9.63
CA ALA A 328 -13.26 -9.88 -10.63
C ALA A 328 -12.30 -10.51 -11.66
N TYR A 329 -11.25 -11.20 -11.21
CA TYR A 329 -10.29 -11.85 -12.09
C TYR A 329 -10.96 -12.87 -13.02
N ALA A 330 -11.92 -13.67 -12.53
CA ALA A 330 -12.63 -14.64 -13.34
C ALA A 330 -13.37 -14.00 -14.55
N ARG A 331 -13.93 -12.80 -14.36
CA ARG A 331 -14.63 -12.05 -15.41
C ARG A 331 -13.67 -11.33 -16.37
N LEU A 332 -12.55 -10.85 -15.85
CA LEU A 332 -11.54 -10.10 -16.60
C LEU A 332 -10.59 -11.01 -17.40
N SER A 333 -10.27 -12.19 -16.88
CA SER A 333 -9.26 -13.11 -17.43
C SER A 333 -9.47 -13.48 -18.91
N PRO A 334 -10.70 -13.70 -19.42
CA PRO A 334 -10.92 -13.95 -20.85
C PRO A 334 -10.41 -12.82 -21.77
N TYR A 335 -10.31 -11.59 -21.27
CA TYR A 335 -9.90 -10.42 -22.04
C TYR A 335 -8.43 -10.03 -21.82
N ILE A 336 -7.71 -10.74 -20.95
CA ILE A 336 -6.27 -10.54 -20.73
C ILE A 336 -5.48 -11.35 -21.77
N PRO A 337 -4.58 -10.72 -22.55
CA PRO A 337 -3.74 -11.43 -23.52
C PRO A 337 -2.91 -12.55 -22.89
N GLU A 338 -2.77 -13.66 -23.60
CA GLU A 338 -2.05 -14.84 -23.11
C GLU A 338 -0.59 -14.52 -22.73
N ARG A 339 0.07 -13.61 -23.47
CA ARG A 339 1.42 -13.15 -23.12
C ARG A 339 1.49 -12.51 -21.73
N HIS A 340 0.49 -11.73 -21.31
CA HIS A 340 0.46 -11.12 -19.98
C HIS A 340 0.18 -12.15 -18.88
N LYS A 341 -0.63 -13.18 -19.18
CA LYS A 341 -0.85 -14.32 -18.27
C LYS A 341 0.45 -15.11 -18.03
N ARG A 342 1.21 -15.38 -19.09
CA ARG A 342 2.53 -16.06 -19.00
C ARG A 342 3.55 -15.23 -18.22
N GLU A 343 3.61 -13.91 -18.42
CA GLU A 343 4.44 -12.98 -17.62
C GLU A 343 4.05 -13.03 -16.14
N THR A 344 2.76 -12.95 -15.83
CA THR A 344 2.21 -13.03 -14.46
C THR A 344 2.53 -14.36 -13.79
N GLN A 345 2.37 -15.46 -14.52
CA GLN A 345 2.69 -16.81 -14.04
C GLN A 345 4.18 -16.95 -13.70
N ALA A 346 5.06 -16.50 -14.59
CA ALA A 346 6.50 -16.57 -14.36
C ALA A 346 6.94 -15.68 -13.20
N LEU A 347 6.32 -14.50 -13.04
CA LEU A 347 6.51 -13.65 -11.88
C LEU A 347 6.11 -14.38 -10.58
N ALA A 348 4.93 -15.01 -10.54
CA ALA A 348 4.48 -15.75 -9.37
C ALA A 348 5.43 -16.90 -8.99
N VAL A 349 5.85 -17.69 -9.98
CA VAL A 349 6.82 -18.79 -9.79
C VAL A 349 8.15 -18.23 -9.25
N SER A 350 8.64 -17.13 -9.81
CA SER A 350 9.89 -16.47 -9.38
C SER A 350 9.83 -15.95 -7.94
N LEU A 351 8.65 -15.49 -7.50
CA LEU A 351 8.39 -15.05 -6.12
C LEU A 351 8.13 -16.22 -5.15
N GLY A 352 7.99 -17.46 -5.64
CA GLY A 352 7.59 -18.60 -4.82
C GLY A 352 6.15 -18.49 -4.31
N MET A 353 5.26 -17.88 -5.09
CA MET A 353 3.87 -17.64 -4.73
C MET A 353 2.90 -18.43 -5.61
N GLU A 354 1.72 -18.71 -5.07
CA GLU A 354 0.60 -19.23 -5.84
C GLU A 354 0.23 -18.24 -6.96
N PRO A 355 0.07 -18.68 -8.22
CA PRO A 355 -0.24 -17.80 -9.35
C PRO A 355 -1.46 -16.91 -9.13
N GLU A 356 -2.48 -17.45 -8.48
CA GLU A 356 -3.74 -16.78 -8.17
C GLU A 356 -3.52 -15.54 -7.31
N ILE A 357 -2.46 -15.50 -6.49
CA ILE A 357 -2.10 -14.32 -5.67
C ILE A 357 -1.69 -13.16 -6.57
N VAL A 358 -0.81 -13.42 -7.52
CA VAL A 358 -0.27 -12.38 -8.42
C VAL A 358 -1.29 -12.01 -9.50
N GLN A 359 -2.09 -12.97 -9.96
CA GLN A 359 -3.18 -12.73 -10.91
C GLN A 359 -4.20 -11.72 -10.39
N VAL A 360 -4.72 -11.93 -9.17
CA VAL A 360 -5.73 -11.00 -8.65
C VAL A 360 -5.16 -9.65 -8.24
N LEU A 361 -3.88 -9.60 -7.83
CA LEU A 361 -3.17 -8.32 -7.61
C LEU A 361 -3.21 -7.48 -8.88
N ASN A 362 -3.03 -8.10 -10.05
CA ASN A 362 -2.94 -7.41 -11.33
C ASN A 362 -4.28 -6.89 -11.88
N VAL A 363 -5.41 -7.25 -11.24
CA VAL A 363 -6.73 -6.66 -11.56
C VAL A 363 -7.23 -5.70 -10.47
N PHE A 364 -6.50 -5.54 -9.37
CA PHE A 364 -6.86 -4.62 -8.29
C PHE A 364 -7.08 -3.16 -8.72
N PRO A 365 -6.35 -2.59 -9.71
CA PRO A 365 -6.62 -1.23 -10.19
C PRO A 365 -8.02 -1.00 -10.75
N GLU A 366 -8.78 -2.06 -11.06
CA GLU A 366 -10.16 -1.97 -11.55
C GLU A 366 -11.16 -1.40 -10.54
N LEU A 367 -10.70 -1.07 -9.32
CA LEU A 367 -11.53 -0.61 -8.21
C LEU A 367 -11.37 0.91 -7.88
N PHE A 368 -10.58 1.73 -8.62
CA PHE A 368 -10.18 3.09 -8.16
C PHE A 368 -10.02 4.21 -9.22
N HIS A 369 -9.72 5.46 -8.78
CA HIS A 369 -9.87 6.73 -9.53
C HIS A 369 -8.67 7.73 -9.42
N CYS A 370 -8.38 8.55 -10.47
CA CYS A 370 -7.18 9.43 -10.56
C CYS A 370 -7.42 10.84 -11.23
N SER A 371 -6.42 11.47 -11.88
CA SER A 371 -6.50 12.74 -12.69
C SER A 371 -5.34 12.92 -13.70
N GLY A 372 -5.49 13.71 -14.78
CA GLY A 372 -4.44 13.93 -15.80
C GLY A 372 -4.67 15.08 -16.82
N PHE A 373 -3.65 15.48 -17.58
CA PHE A 373 -3.74 16.54 -18.62
C PHE A 373 -2.72 16.37 -19.75
N ALA A 374 -2.97 16.98 -20.91
CA ALA A 374 -1.98 17.20 -21.97
C ALA A 374 -2.05 18.64 -22.50
N VAL A 375 -0.89 19.27 -22.68
CA VAL A 375 -0.76 20.65 -23.21
C VAL A 375 0.36 20.68 -24.24
N PHE A 376 0.17 21.41 -25.34
CA PHE A 376 1.12 21.41 -26.46
C PHE A 376 0.94 22.67 -27.34
N GLY A 377 1.69 22.79 -28.44
CA GLY A 377 1.48 23.89 -29.40
C GLY A 377 1.61 25.27 -28.75
N THR A 378 0.65 26.18 -29.01
CA THR A 378 0.70 27.53 -28.44
C THR A 378 0.48 27.57 -26.92
N ALA A 379 0.02 26.49 -26.29
CA ALA A 379 -0.05 26.40 -24.84
C ALA A 379 1.34 26.28 -24.17
N THR A 380 2.35 25.88 -24.93
CA THR A 380 3.69 25.55 -24.43
C THR A 380 4.75 26.48 -25.00
N LYS A 381 5.79 26.76 -24.21
CA LYS A 381 6.83 27.74 -24.55
C LYS A 381 7.62 27.36 -25.80
N ASP A 382 7.78 26.06 -26.02
CA ASP A 382 8.59 25.46 -27.08
C ASP A 382 7.75 24.72 -28.13
N GLY A 383 6.42 24.78 -28.03
CA GLY A 383 5.50 24.07 -28.92
C GLY A 383 5.36 22.57 -28.66
N LYS A 384 6.12 21.99 -27.71
CA LYS A 384 6.16 20.55 -27.45
C LYS A 384 4.97 20.07 -26.62
N LEU A 385 4.60 18.81 -26.81
CA LEU A 385 3.62 18.14 -25.96
C LEU A 385 4.18 17.74 -24.60
N TYR A 386 3.49 18.21 -23.55
CA TYR A 386 3.66 17.80 -22.17
C TYR A 386 2.39 17.09 -21.69
N HIS A 387 2.54 15.85 -21.25
CA HIS A 387 1.45 15.04 -20.70
C HIS A 387 1.71 14.78 -19.21
N GLY A 388 0.90 15.40 -18.35
CA GLY A 388 0.95 15.25 -16.91
C GLY A 388 -0.07 14.24 -16.40
N ARG A 389 0.37 13.30 -15.56
CA ARG A 389 -0.50 12.31 -14.93
C ARG A 389 -0.33 12.38 -13.40
N VAL A 390 -1.45 12.46 -12.67
CA VAL A 390 -1.52 12.51 -11.20
C VAL A 390 -2.20 11.25 -10.64
N LEU A 391 -1.45 10.38 -9.94
CA LEU A 391 -2.04 9.26 -9.19
C LEU A 391 -2.55 9.74 -7.85
N ASP A 392 -3.85 9.81 -7.61
CA ASP A 392 -4.38 10.12 -6.28
C ASP A 392 -4.74 8.83 -5.53
N TYR A 393 -3.73 8.02 -5.21
CA TYR A 393 -3.91 6.66 -4.69
C TYR A 393 -3.30 6.39 -3.32
N MET A 394 -4.12 5.90 -2.39
CA MET A 394 -3.79 5.22 -1.12
C MET A 394 -2.33 5.29 -0.60
N THR A 395 -1.75 6.48 -0.39
CA THR A 395 -0.43 6.63 0.24
C THR A 395 -0.38 6.02 1.66
N THR A 396 -1.55 5.78 2.23
CA THR A 396 -1.76 5.16 3.55
C THR A 396 -1.58 3.65 3.58
N ILE A 397 -1.44 2.95 2.45
CA ILE A 397 -1.20 1.49 2.43
C ILE A 397 0.24 1.12 2.06
N GLY A 398 1.12 2.09 1.80
CA GLY A 398 2.56 1.84 1.65
C GLY A 398 3.02 1.39 0.26
N LEU A 399 2.23 1.61 -0.80
CA LEU A 399 2.64 1.19 -2.15
C LEU A 399 3.91 1.89 -2.65
N GLN A 400 4.23 3.07 -2.11
CA GLN A 400 5.48 3.77 -2.40
C GLN A 400 6.73 2.92 -2.16
N ASP A 401 6.69 1.95 -1.22
CA ASP A 401 7.83 1.07 -0.93
C ASP A 401 8.17 0.16 -2.13
N SER A 402 7.18 -0.08 -2.99
CA SER A 402 7.25 -0.89 -4.20
C SER A 402 7.35 -0.08 -5.50
N ALA A 403 7.33 1.26 -5.41
CA ALA A 403 7.36 2.13 -6.59
C ALA A 403 8.62 1.89 -7.43
N THR A 404 8.42 1.65 -8.72
CA THR A 404 9.48 1.27 -9.66
C THR A 404 9.13 1.79 -11.05
N THR A 405 10.10 2.43 -11.72
CA THR A 405 10.00 2.69 -13.16
C THR A 405 10.52 1.48 -13.91
N PHE A 406 9.69 0.87 -14.73
CA PHE A 406 10.04 -0.25 -15.57
C PHE A 406 10.39 0.21 -16.98
N ILE A 407 11.52 -0.25 -17.50
CA ILE A 407 11.89 -0.11 -18.91
C ILE A 407 11.81 -1.51 -19.52
N VAL A 408 10.85 -1.76 -20.39
CA VAL A 408 10.52 -3.11 -20.85
C VAL A 408 10.72 -3.23 -22.35
N ARG A 409 11.43 -4.28 -22.77
CA ARG A 409 11.59 -4.68 -24.17
C ARG A 409 11.12 -6.12 -24.34
N ALA A 410 9.81 -6.30 -24.50
CA ALA A 410 9.24 -7.61 -24.79
C ALA A 410 9.52 -8.03 -26.24
N GLU A 411 9.78 -9.32 -26.46
CA GLU A 411 10.05 -9.86 -27.79
C GLU A 411 8.88 -9.59 -28.74
N GLY A 412 9.19 -9.01 -29.90
CA GLY A 412 8.20 -8.68 -30.93
C GLY A 412 7.23 -7.54 -30.59
N GLN A 413 7.49 -6.76 -29.54
CA GLN A 413 6.66 -5.62 -29.14
C GLN A 413 7.47 -4.32 -29.12
N ILE A 414 6.77 -3.18 -29.13
CA ILE A 414 7.39 -1.86 -28.97
C ILE A 414 7.95 -1.75 -27.54
N PRO A 415 9.22 -1.35 -27.34
CA PRO A 415 9.77 -1.10 -26.02
C PRO A 415 9.14 0.12 -25.36
N PHE A 416 8.99 0.12 -24.03
CA PHE A 416 8.31 1.21 -23.32
C PHE A 416 8.83 1.45 -21.90
N ALA A 417 8.53 2.64 -21.38
CA ALA A 417 8.62 2.97 -19.96
C ALA A 417 7.24 2.85 -19.30
N ASN A 418 7.19 2.26 -18.11
CA ASN A 418 5.99 2.17 -17.27
C ASN A 418 6.33 2.57 -15.84
N VAL A 419 5.70 3.62 -15.32
CA VAL A 419 5.84 4.01 -13.92
C VAL A 419 4.77 3.27 -13.12
N GLY A 420 5.21 2.30 -12.31
CA GLY A 420 4.32 1.38 -11.61
C GLY A 420 4.90 0.84 -10.31
N TYR A 421 4.52 -0.38 -9.97
CA TYR A 421 4.81 -1.01 -8.69
C TYR A 421 5.33 -2.43 -8.88
N ALA A 422 6.33 -2.84 -8.10
CA ALA A 422 6.80 -4.22 -8.11
C ALA A 422 5.65 -5.18 -7.82
N GLY A 423 5.59 -6.30 -8.54
CA GLY A 423 4.47 -7.26 -8.49
C GLY A 423 3.35 -6.97 -9.49
N PHE A 424 3.28 -5.74 -10.03
CA PHE A 424 2.27 -5.31 -10.99
C PHE A 424 2.87 -5.20 -12.39
N ILE A 425 2.31 -5.92 -13.36
CA ILE A 425 2.77 -5.98 -14.76
C ILE A 425 1.97 -5.06 -15.68
N GLY A 426 0.77 -4.64 -15.26
CA GLY A 426 -0.07 -3.69 -15.99
C GLY A 426 0.55 -2.29 -16.04
N SER A 427 -0.11 -1.37 -16.75
CA SER A 427 0.32 0.03 -16.81
C SER A 427 -0.77 0.98 -16.35
N VAL A 428 -0.38 2.01 -15.60
CA VAL A 428 -1.25 3.15 -15.23
C VAL A 428 -0.66 4.49 -15.67
N SER A 429 0.59 4.49 -16.15
CA SER A 429 1.35 5.66 -16.59
C SER A 429 2.50 5.16 -17.47
N GLY A 430 2.38 5.35 -18.78
CA GLY A 430 3.34 4.77 -19.73
C GLY A 430 3.67 5.67 -20.90
N MET A 431 4.87 5.48 -21.45
CA MET A 431 5.29 6.05 -22.72
C MET A 431 6.14 5.04 -23.48
N ASN A 432 5.84 4.81 -24.75
CA ASN A 432 6.58 3.86 -25.59
C ASN A 432 7.66 4.54 -26.44
N ALA A 433 8.51 3.72 -27.06
CA ALA A 433 9.62 4.18 -27.90
C ALA A 433 9.16 4.91 -29.17
N GLU A 434 7.90 4.75 -29.56
CA GLU A 434 7.27 5.42 -30.70
C GLU A 434 6.69 6.80 -30.35
N GLY A 435 6.87 7.28 -29.11
CA GLY A 435 6.41 8.61 -28.71
C GLY A 435 4.94 8.67 -28.33
N ILE A 436 4.29 7.52 -28.11
CA ILE A 436 2.93 7.43 -27.57
C ILE A 436 2.98 7.44 -26.05
N SER A 437 2.18 8.30 -25.41
CA SER A 437 2.07 8.37 -23.95
C SER A 437 0.61 8.34 -23.49
N LEU A 438 0.39 7.63 -22.38
CA LEU A 438 -0.95 7.34 -21.84
C LEU A 438 -0.99 7.60 -20.33
N GLY A 439 -2.10 8.20 -19.91
CA GLY A 439 -2.45 8.44 -18.53
C GLY A 439 -3.95 8.24 -18.35
N GLU A 440 -4.35 7.66 -17.22
CA GLU A 440 -5.75 7.45 -16.87
C GLU A 440 -6.22 8.35 -15.72
N MET A 441 -7.53 8.48 -15.64
CA MET A 441 -8.31 8.85 -14.46
C MET A 441 -9.49 7.90 -14.33
N GLY A 442 -9.56 7.09 -13.28
CA GLY A 442 -10.76 6.29 -13.03
C GLY A 442 -12.03 7.11 -12.73
N GLY A 443 -13.17 6.53 -13.08
CA GLY A 443 -14.54 7.03 -12.90
C GLY A 443 -15.41 6.00 -12.17
N ARG A 444 -16.72 5.99 -12.38
CA ARG A 444 -17.65 5.06 -11.71
C ARG A 444 -17.62 3.63 -12.31
N GLY A 445 -18.64 2.83 -12.01
CA GLY A 445 -18.85 1.53 -12.68
C GLY A 445 -18.17 0.33 -12.04
N GLU A 446 -17.70 0.42 -10.78
CA GLU A 446 -17.21 -0.75 -10.04
C GLU A 446 -18.21 -1.91 -10.14
N GLY A 447 -17.72 -3.08 -10.59
CA GLY A 447 -18.55 -4.26 -10.87
C GLY A 447 -18.87 -4.49 -12.35
N GLN A 448 -18.55 -3.55 -13.25
CA GLN A 448 -18.66 -3.72 -14.71
C GLN A 448 -17.36 -4.28 -15.29
N TRP A 449 -17.10 -5.56 -15.06
CA TRP A 449 -15.80 -6.21 -15.31
C TRP A 449 -15.75 -7.13 -16.54
N ASP A 450 -16.80 -7.15 -17.37
CA ASP A 450 -16.85 -8.03 -18.56
C ASP A 450 -16.14 -7.39 -19.76
N GLY A 451 -14.86 -7.10 -19.60
CA GLY A 451 -14.01 -6.46 -20.61
C GLY A 451 -12.52 -6.53 -20.30
N ALA A 452 -11.70 -5.97 -21.17
CA ALA A 452 -10.27 -5.87 -20.95
C ALA A 452 -9.97 -4.90 -19.79
N PRO A 453 -9.20 -5.31 -18.76
CA PRO A 453 -8.82 -4.41 -17.68
C PRO A 453 -8.16 -3.14 -18.22
N MET A 454 -8.43 -1.99 -17.62
CA MET A 454 -7.84 -0.71 -17.97
C MET A 454 -6.31 -0.80 -18.03
N ALA A 455 -5.69 -1.40 -17.01
CA ALA A 455 -4.24 -1.52 -16.95
C ALA A 455 -3.67 -2.44 -18.04
N THR A 456 -4.47 -3.39 -18.51
CA THR A 456 -4.13 -4.25 -19.64
C THR A 456 -4.23 -3.47 -20.94
N LEU A 457 -5.28 -2.67 -21.16
CA LEU A 457 -5.41 -1.81 -22.35
C LEU A 457 -4.27 -0.79 -22.45
N MET A 458 -3.93 -0.13 -21.34
CA MET A 458 -2.78 0.78 -21.30
C MET A 458 -1.46 0.07 -21.65
N ARG A 459 -1.23 -1.12 -21.09
CA ARG A 459 -0.05 -1.93 -21.41
C ARG A 459 -0.03 -2.36 -22.88
N ARG A 460 -1.17 -2.79 -23.43
CA ARG A 460 -1.30 -3.15 -24.85
C ARG A 460 -0.98 -1.97 -25.76
N ALA A 461 -1.46 -0.76 -25.44
CA ALA A 461 -1.15 0.43 -26.22
C ALA A 461 0.36 0.72 -26.28
N MET A 462 1.06 0.52 -25.16
CA MET A 462 2.52 0.68 -25.12
C MET A 462 3.25 -0.36 -25.96
N GLU A 463 2.72 -1.57 -26.04
CA GLU A 463 3.31 -2.71 -26.76
C GLU A 463 2.97 -2.72 -28.26
N GLU A 464 1.75 -2.31 -28.62
CA GLU A 464 1.12 -2.57 -29.93
C GLU A 464 0.98 -1.31 -30.80
N CYS A 465 0.87 -0.11 -30.21
CA CYS A 465 0.47 1.09 -30.97
C CYS A 465 1.63 2.04 -31.26
N ASP A 466 1.77 2.46 -32.51
CA ASP A 466 2.77 3.43 -32.95
C ASP A 466 2.20 4.83 -33.22
N SER A 467 0.88 5.01 -33.19
CA SER A 467 0.21 6.27 -33.53
C SER A 467 -1.01 6.53 -32.64
N LEU A 468 -1.41 7.80 -32.51
CA LEU A 468 -2.62 8.17 -31.77
C LEU A 468 -3.89 7.50 -32.32
N GLN A 469 -3.96 7.28 -33.64
CA GLN A 469 -5.10 6.61 -34.27
C GLN A 469 -5.20 5.15 -33.84
N GLU A 470 -4.08 4.40 -33.83
CA GLU A 470 -4.08 3.01 -33.39
C GLU A 470 -4.48 2.87 -31.92
N VAL A 471 -4.11 3.83 -31.06
CA VAL A 471 -4.57 3.85 -29.66
C VAL A 471 -6.09 4.04 -29.60
N GLN A 472 -6.65 4.97 -30.38
CA GLN A 472 -8.11 5.18 -30.43
C GLN A 472 -8.85 3.96 -30.98
N ASP A 473 -8.30 3.29 -32.00
CA ASP A 473 -8.85 2.07 -32.58
C ASP A 473 -8.80 0.90 -31.58
N LEU A 474 -7.69 0.75 -30.85
CA LEU A 474 -7.53 -0.25 -29.79
C LEU A 474 -8.61 -0.08 -28.72
N TRP A 475 -8.85 1.16 -28.26
CA TRP A 475 -9.90 1.42 -27.28
C TRP A 475 -11.28 1.17 -27.85
N THR A 476 -11.55 1.63 -29.07
CA THR A 476 -12.87 1.53 -29.72
C THR A 476 -13.28 0.06 -29.90
N ASN A 477 -12.33 -0.77 -30.34
CA ASN A 477 -12.56 -2.18 -30.71
C ASN A 477 -12.40 -3.16 -29.54
N SER A 478 -11.89 -2.72 -28.40
CA SER A 478 -11.80 -3.57 -27.21
C SER A 478 -13.05 -3.43 -26.33
N PRO A 479 -13.58 -4.52 -25.75
CA PRO A 479 -14.57 -4.42 -24.69
C PRO A 479 -13.92 -3.77 -23.47
N ARG A 480 -14.56 -2.74 -22.93
CA ARG A 480 -14.03 -1.90 -21.85
C ARG A 480 -14.72 -2.24 -20.54
N THR A 481 -14.01 -2.03 -19.44
CA THR A 481 -14.50 -2.18 -18.08
C THR A 481 -14.76 -0.82 -17.46
N CYS A 482 -15.65 -0.78 -16.46
CA CYS A 482 -15.93 0.38 -15.62
C CYS A 482 -16.07 1.71 -16.41
N GLU A 483 -16.05 2.84 -15.71
CA GLU A 483 -15.92 4.16 -16.33
C GLU A 483 -14.50 4.67 -16.10
N TYR A 484 -13.82 5.07 -17.18
CA TYR A 484 -12.48 5.64 -17.15
C TYR A 484 -12.38 6.83 -18.07
N TYR A 485 -11.48 7.73 -17.71
CA TYR A 485 -11.08 8.87 -18.51
C TYR A 485 -9.60 8.75 -18.82
N TYR A 486 -9.18 9.20 -19.99
CA TYR A 486 -7.79 9.08 -20.40
C TYR A 486 -7.30 10.34 -21.08
N VAL A 487 -6.00 10.53 -21.02
CA VAL A 487 -5.29 11.41 -21.94
C VAL A 487 -4.37 10.52 -22.76
N PHE A 488 -4.53 10.57 -24.07
CA PHE A 488 -3.63 9.94 -25.03
C PHE A 488 -2.89 11.03 -25.78
N ALA A 489 -1.60 10.82 -26.03
CA ALA A 489 -0.76 11.80 -26.69
C ALA A 489 0.28 11.15 -27.58
N ASP A 490 0.57 11.79 -28.71
CA ASP A 490 1.55 11.38 -29.70
C ASP A 490 2.56 12.50 -29.93
N GLY A 491 3.81 12.24 -29.53
CA GLY A 491 4.92 13.18 -29.65
C GLY A 491 5.41 13.39 -31.08
N LYS A 492 5.09 12.48 -32.02
CA LYS A 492 5.51 12.58 -33.43
C LYS A 492 4.62 13.57 -34.18
N THR A 493 3.31 13.50 -33.96
CA THR A 493 2.33 14.40 -34.59
C THR A 493 2.05 15.66 -33.76
N ASN A 494 2.47 15.67 -32.49
CA ASN A 494 2.17 16.73 -31.53
C ASN A 494 0.65 16.87 -31.29
N GLU A 495 -0.05 15.74 -31.26
CA GLU A 495 -1.50 15.64 -31.05
C GLU A 495 -1.82 14.93 -29.73
N ALA A 496 -2.98 15.27 -29.17
CA ALA A 496 -3.52 14.60 -28.00
C ALA A 496 -5.04 14.47 -28.11
N VAL A 497 -5.61 13.54 -27.36
CA VAL A 497 -7.06 13.40 -27.21
C VAL A 497 -7.39 13.07 -25.75
N GLY A 498 -8.45 13.71 -25.24
CA GLY A 498 -9.06 13.36 -23.96
C GLY A 498 -10.12 12.31 -24.25
N VAL A 499 -10.26 11.31 -23.39
CA VAL A 499 -11.20 10.21 -23.61
C VAL A 499 -12.10 10.07 -22.41
N ALA A 500 -13.40 9.88 -22.64
CA ALA A 500 -14.35 9.39 -21.67
C ALA A 500 -14.88 8.05 -22.17
N ALA A 501 -14.73 6.99 -21.39
CA ALA A 501 -15.11 5.65 -21.80
C ALA A 501 -15.88 4.91 -20.69
N THR A 502 -16.95 4.25 -21.09
CA THR A 502 -17.70 3.26 -20.30
C THR A 502 -17.68 1.92 -21.06
N PRO A 503 -18.27 0.83 -20.53
CA PRO A 503 -18.41 -0.40 -21.31
C PRO A 503 -19.23 -0.16 -22.60
N GLU A 504 -20.25 0.69 -22.54
CA GLU A 504 -21.21 0.92 -23.63
C GLU A 504 -20.84 2.09 -24.55
N SER A 505 -20.00 3.02 -24.11
CA SER A 505 -19.73 4.26 -24.85
C SER A 505 -18.27 4.68 -24.80
N ILE A 506 -17.85 5.41 -25.83
CA ILE A 506 -16.54 6.06 -25.89
C ILE A 506 -16.67 7.40 -26.60
N GLU A 507 -16.09 8.43 -26.00
CA GLU A 507 -16.04 9.78 -26.55
C GLU A 507 -14.60 10.27 -26.59
N PHE A 508 -14.23 10.87 -27.73
CA PHE A 508 -12.94 11.47 -27.97
C PHE A 508 -13.07 13.00 -28.00
N ILE A 509 -12.43 13.66 -27.05
CA ILE A 509 -12.47 15.11 -26.80
C ILE A 509 -11.20 15.73 -27.37
N LYS A 510 -11.38 16.60 -28.36
CA LYS A 510 -10.26 17.26 -29.03
C LYS A 510 -9.68 18.41 -28.18
N PRO A 511 -8.40 18.74 -28.38
CA PRO A 511 -7.77 19.92 -27.79
C PRO A 511 -8.57 21.20 -28.07
N GLY A 512 -8.80 22.02 -27.04
CA GLY A 512 -9.58 23.25 -27.17
C GLY A 512 -11.07 23.05 -27.46
N GLN A 513 -11.59 21.82 -27.41
CA GLN A 513 -13.03 21.56 -27.50
C GLN A 513 -13.72 21.89 -26.17
N THR A 514 -14.83 22.64 -26.25
CA THR A 514 -15.74 22.83 -25.10
C THR A 514 -16.47 21.53 -24.81
N HIS A 515 -16.55 21.15 -23.54
CA HIS A 515 -17.22 19.93 -23.11
C HIS A 515 -17.98 20.18 -21.80
N GLU A 516 -19.19 19.64 -21.67
CA GLU A 516 -20.11 19.91 -20.56
C GLU A 516 -19.46 19.70 -19.18
N ARG A 517 -18.67 18.63 -19.05
CA ARG A 517 -18.00 18.27 -17.79
C ARG A 517 -16.69 19.00 -17.53
N LEU A 518 -16.07 19.57 -18.57
CA LEU A 518 -14.73 20.15 -18.50
C LEU A 518 -14.74 21.68 -18.59
N GLY A 519 -15.85 22.27 -19.02
CA GLY A 519 -15.99 23.71 -19.27
C GLY A 519 -15.54 24.12 -20.67
N GLU A 520 -15.34 25.42 -20.85
CA GLU A 520 -14.88 26.00 -22.13
C GLU A 520 -13.53 25.43 -22.56
N GLY A 521 -13.35 25.20 -23.85
CA GLY A 521 -12.09 24.71 -24.39
C GLY A 521 -10.94 25.71 -24.19
N ILE A 522 -9.76 25.20 -23.78
CA ILE A 522 -8.52 25.98 -23.76
C ILE A 522 -7.72 25.58 -25.01
N LYS A 523 -7.41 26.56 -25.86
CA LYS A 523 -6.68 26.31 -27.13
C LYS A 523 -5.39 25.52 -26.88
N ASP A 524 -5.15 24.49 -27.69
CA ASP A 524 -3.97 23.61 -27.62
C ASP A 524 -3.77 22.92 -26.25
N ALA A 525 -4.87 22.64 -25.54
CA ALA A 525 -4.84 21.96 -24.25
C ALA A 525 -6.02 20.98 -24.06
N ILE A 526 -5.75 19.94 -23.29
CA ILE A 526 -6.70 18.95 -22.77
C ILE A 526 -6.48 18.86 -21.27
N VAL A 527 -7.51 19.19 -20.50
CA VAL A 527 -7.42 19.28 -19.04
C VAL A 527 -8.49 18.38 -18.41
N LEU A 528 -8.08 17.26 -17.81
CA LEU A 528 -8.99 16.28 -17.19
C LEU A 528 -8.79 16.19 -15.68
N SER A 529 -9.77 16.66 -14.93
CA SER A 529 -9.84 16.46 -13.47
C SER A 529 -11.30 16.60 -13.02
N ALA A 530 -11.55 16.71 -11.72
CA ALA A 530 -12.89 16.87 -11.18
C ALA A 530 -12.94 17.89 -10.02
N GLY A 531 -14.07 18.62 -9.94
CA GLY A 531 -14.34 19.59 -8.87
C GLY A 531 -13.31 20.71 -8.81
N SER A 532 -12.95 21.14 -7.59
CA SER A 532 -11.99 22.22 -7.37
C SER A 532 -10.59 21.95 -7.94
N ARG A 533 -10.21 20.69 -8.14
CA ARG A 533 -8.94 20.32 -8.79
C ARG A 533 -8.96 20.69 -10.28
N LEU A 534 -10.10 20.47 -10.95
CA LEU A 534 -10.28 20.89 -12.35
C LEU A 534 -10.27 22.40 -12.48
N GLU A 535 -10.98 23.11 -11.60
CA GLU A 535 -11.01 24.57 -11.58
C GLU A 535 -9.59 25.15 -11.44
N GLU A 536 -8.83 24.66 -10.46
CA GLU A 536 -7.46 25.12 -10.23
C GLU A 536 -6.52 24.75 -11.38
N LEU A 537 -6.59 23.51 -11.90
CA LEU A 537 -5.74 23.09 -13.01
C LEU A 537 -6.03 23.91 -14.27
N ARG A 538 -7.30 24.14 -14.59
CA ARG A 538 -7.70 25.01 -15.71
C ARG A 538 -7.19 26.43 -15.53
N ARG A 539 -7.36 27.01 -14.33
CA ARG A 539 -6.83 28.34 -14.02
C ARG A 539 -5.32 28.41 -14.26
N ARG A 540 -4.55 27.44 -13.75
CA ARG A 540 -3.10 27.38 -13.93
C ARG A 540 -2.69 27.25 -15.39
N VAL A 541 -3.37 26.39 -16.15
CA VAL A 541 -3.11 26.20 -17.59
C VAL A 541 -3.41 27.49 -18.37
N THR A 542 -4.52 28.16 -18.08
CA THR A 542 -4.87 29.45 -18.70
C THR A 542 -3.87 30.54 -18.34
N ASP A 543 -3.53 30.70 -17.06
CA ASP A 543 -2.60 31.73 -16.58
C ASP A 543 -1.18 31.56 -17.12
N LYS A 544 -0.78 30.32 -17.40
CA LYS A 544 0.53 29.96 -17.94
C LYS A 544 0.52 29.61 -19.42
N HIS A 545 -0.59 29.81 -20.12
CA HIS A 545 -0.68 29.53 -21.55
C HIS A 545 0.43 30.26 -22.33
N GLY A 546 1.14 29.53 -23.18
CA GLY A 546 2.31 30.01 -23.93
C GLY A 546 3.62 30.09 -23.13
N GLN A 547 3.60 29.76 -21.83
CA GLN A 547 4.77 29.78 -20.95
C GLN A 547 5.12 28.39 -20.38
N ILE A 548 4.35 27.34 -20.72
CA ILE A 548 4.53 26.00 -20.13
C ILE A 548 5.76 25.33 -20.73
N ASP A 549 6.75 25.03 -19.89
CA ASP A 549 7.89 24.14 -20.16
C ASP A 549 7.88 22.96 -19.17
N SER A 550 8.96 22.16 -19.14
CA SER A 550 9.03 20.99 -18.24
C SER A 550 8.94 21.33 -16.74
N GLU A 551 9.40 22.52 -16.32
CA GLU A 551 9.34 22.95 -14.92
C GLU A 551 7.91 23.41 -14.57
N VAL A 552 7.32 24.24 -15.44
CA VAL A 552 5.92 24.66 -15.28
C VAL A 552 4.97 23.46 -15.36
N GLY A 553 5.23 22.48 -16.23
CA GLY A 553 4.45 21.24 -16.34
C GLY A 553 4.48 20.41 -15.05
N GLN A 554 5.63 20.31 -14.38
CA GLN A 554 5.73 19.69 -13.05
C GLN A 554 4.94 20.48 -11.99
N TRP A 555 5.01 21.82 -12.05
CA TRP A 555 4.26 22.69 -11.15
C TRP A 555 2.73 22.61 -11.33
N LEU A 556 2.23 22.39 -12.55
CA LEU A 556 0.79 22.19 -12.81
C LEU A 556 0.22 21.03 -11.97
N MET A 557 1.00 19.97 -11.76
CA MET A 557 0.64 18.79 -10.94
C MET A 557 0.78 19.02 -9.43
N SER A 558 1.28 20.17 -8.98
CA SER A 558 1.43 20.45 -7.54
C SER A 558 0.09 20.61 -6.83
N ARG A 559 0.07 20.52 -5.50
CA ARG A 559 -1.14 20.78 -4.69
C ARG A 559 -1.67 22.21 -4.94
N PRO A 560 -3.00 22.44 -4.96
CA PRO A 560 -4.06 21.49 -4.64
C PRO A 560 -4.61 20.69 -5.83
N VAL A 561 -3.98 20.74 -7.02
CA VAL A 561 -4.38 19.87 -8.15
C VAL A 561 -4.19 18.41 -7.77
N ALA A 562 -3.00 18.06 -7.25
CA ALA A 562 -2.77 16.77 -6.60
C ALA A 562 -3.42 16.71 -5.20
N MET A 563 -3.94 15.54 -4.84
CA MET A 563 -4.50 15.31 -3.51
C MET A 563 -3.42 14.99 -2.46
N SER A 564 -3.80 14.85 -1.19
CA SER A 564 -2.86 14.38 -0.15
C SER A 564 -2.54 12.89 -0.26
N SER A 565 -3.37 12.16 -1.00
CA SER A 565 -3.16 10.77 -1.40
C SER A 565 -2.32 10.64 -2.67
N ASN A 566 -1.67 11.72 -3.15
CA ASN A 566 -0.94 11.66 -4.41
C ASN A 566 0.29 10.73 -4.31
N LEU A 567 0.23 9.59 -5.00
CA LEU A 567 1.19 8.48 -4.90
C LEU A 567 2.35 8.60 -5.87
N HIS A 568 2.08 9.02 -7.10
CA HIS A 568 3.11 9.38 -8.07
C HIS A 568 2.61 10.43 -9.05
N ASN A 569 3.56 11.22 -9.56
CA ASN A 569 3.37 12.14 -10.67
C ASN A 569 4.35 11.77 -11.79
N VAL A 570 3.86 11.86 -13.03
CA VAL A 570 4.71 11.70 -14.22
C VAL A 570 4.42 12.84 -15.19
N LEU A 571 5.47 13.54 -15.61
CA LEU A 571 5.43 14.41 -16.79
C LEU A 571 6.13 13.70 -17.94
N PHE A 572 5.39 13.29 -18.96
CA PHE A 572 5.96 12.78 -20.20
C PHE A 572 6.28 13.94 -21.15
N VAL A 573 7.41 13.83 -21.84
CA VAL A 573 7.82 14.66 -22.97
C VAL A 573 8.07 13.73 -24.16
N PRO A 574 6.99 13.27 -24.85
CA PRO A 574 7.10 12.13 -25.76
C PRO A 574 7.98 12.39 -26.98
N ALA A 575 7.99 13.62 -27.49
CA ALA A 575 8.87 14.04 -28.58
C ALA A 575 10.37 13.85 -28.25
N ASP A 576 10.74 13.96 -26.97
CA ASP A 576 12.11 13.80 -26.50
C ASP A 576 12.39 12.39 -25.95
N GLY A 577 11.37 11.53 -25.81
CA GLY A 577 11.50 10.24 -25.13
C GLY A 577 11.89 10.36 -23.66
N VAL A 578 11.46 11.45 -23.00
CA VAL A 578 11.81 11.75 -21.60
C VAL A 578 10.58 11.68 -20.70
N LEU A 579 10.77 11.20 -19.47
CA LEU A 579 9.77 11.26 -18.40
C LEU A 579 10.39 11.82 -17.12
N TYR A 580 9.66 12.70 -16.44
CA TYR A 580 10.00 13.21 -15.11
C TYR A 580 9.09 12.55 -14.08
N VAL A 581 9.67 11.83 -13.12
CA VAL A 581 8.93 10.97 -12.18
C VAL A 581 9.14 11.43 -10.75
N ALA A 582 8.05 11.60 -10.00
CA ALA A 582 8.07 11.76 -8.56
C ALA A 582 7.18 10.68 -7.92
N ASN A 583 7.67 10.07 -6.83
CA ASN A 583 6.92 9.10 -6.03
C ASN A 583 6.76 9.63 -4.61
N ALA A 584 5.64 9.33 -3.96
CA ALA A 584 5.39 9.70 -2.58
C ALA A 584 6.42 9.04 -1.64
N SER A 585 6.66 9.66 -0.50
CA SER A 585 7.37 9.04 0.63
C SER A 585 6.36 8.63 1.71
N HIS A 586 6.82 8.07 2.83
CA HIS A 586 5.97 7.82 4.00
C HIS A 586 5.39 9.10 4.64
N ASN A 587 5.97 10.27 4.38
CA ASN A 587 5.60 11.53 5.03
C ASN A 587 5.15 12.64 4.07
N LYS A 588 5.33 12.49 2.75
CA LYS A 588 4.98 13.50 1.76
C LYS A 588 4.36 12.87 0.51
N PRO A 589 3.30 13.48 -0.06
CA PRO A 589 2.78 13.06 -1.36
C PRO A 589 3.79 13.34 -2.49
N ALA A 590 3.64 12.67 -3.62
CA ALA A 590 4.56 12.81 -4.77
C ALA A 590 4.66 14.25 -5.30
N ALA A 591 3.58 15.03 -5.23
CA ALA A 591 3.54 16.44 -5.62
C ALA A 591 4.45 17.35 -4.79
N GLU A 592 4.95 16.88 -3.65
CA GLU A 592 5.91 17.58 -2.78
C GLU A 592 7.31 16.95 -2.83
N MET A 593 7.50 15.96 -3.70
CA MET A 593 8.75 15.23 -3.88
C MET A 593 9.48 15.72 -5.14
N PRO A 594 10.82 15.67 -5.16
CA PRO A 594 11.58 16.04 -6.35
C PRO A 594 11.29 15.07 -7.50
N TYR A 595 11.21 15.61 -8.71
CA TYR A 595 11.10 14.81 -9.92
C TYR A 595 12.49 14.38 -10.40
N VAL A 596 12.57 13.13 -10.84
CA VAL A 596 13.77 12.55 -11.47
C VAL A 596 13.53 12.40 -12.96
N LYS A 597 14.48 12.90 -13.75
CA LYS A 597 14.45 12.79 -15.21
C LYS A 597 14.97 11.42 -15.64
N ILE A 598 14.19 10.70 -16.44
CA ILE A 598 14.56 9.42 -17.04
C ILE A 598 14.43 9.56 -18.56
N ASP A 599 15.48 9.14 -19.28
CA ASP A 599 15.58 9.19 -20.74
C ASP A 599 15.39 7.78 -21.30
N LEU A 600 14.22 7.51 -21.88
CA LEU A 600 13.83 6.17 -22.33
C LEU A 600 14.80 5.65 -23.37
N LYS A 601 15.20 6.49 -24.33
CA LYS A 601 16.12 6.07 -25.41
C LYS A 601 17.47 5.63 -24.85
N LYS A 602 18.06 6.42 -23.95
CA LYS A 602 19.31 6.03 -23.28
C LYS A 602 19.18 4.74 -22.46
N MET A 603 18.04 4.54 -21.80
CA MET A 603 17.79 3.31 -21.05
C MET A 603 17.66 2.09 -21.95
N LEU A 604 17.06 2.23 -23.14
CA LEU A 604 16.95 1.17 -24.14
C LEU A 604 18.29 0.85 -24.82
N ASP A 605 19.13 1.86 -25.08
CA ASP A 605 20.47 1.66 -25.66
C ASP A 605 21.34 0.74 -24.77
N ASN A 606 21.14 0.79 -23.45
CA ASN A 606 21.82 -0.10 -22.49
C ASN A 606 21.38 -1.58 -22.59
N ILE A 607 20.25 -1.87 -23.23
CA ILE A 607 19.78 -3.24 -23.53
C ILE A 607 20.46 -3.76 -24.81
N SER A 608 20.62 -2.88 -25.82
CA SER A 608 21.12 -3.19 -27.17
C SER A 608 22.55 -3.74 -27.22
N GLY A 609 23.34 -3.56 -26.16
CA GLY A 609 24.70 -4.09 -26.04
C GLY A 609 24.81 -5.55 -25.61
N LYS A 610 23.68 -6.26 -25.42
CA LYS A 610 23.66 -7.67 -24.99
C LYS A 610 23.23 -8.57 -26.15
N PRO A 611 23.95 -9.67 -26.43
CA PRO A 611 23.64 -10.52 -27.57
C PRO A 611 22.22 -11.08 -27.45
N SER A 612 21.44 -10.95 -28.52
CA SER A 612 20.22 -11.74 -28.68
C SER A 612 20.62 -13.21 -28.61
N VAL A 613 20.07 -13.96 -27.67
CA VAL A 613 20.22 -15.43 -27.71
C VAL A 613 19.56 -15.89 -29.00
N ALA A 614 20.38 -16.35 -29.95
CA ALA A 614 19.91 -16.86 -31.21
C ALA A 614 18.92 -18.00 -30.94
N GLN A 615 17.77 -17.93 -31.60
CA GLN A 615 16.79 -19.01 -31.62
C GLN A 615 17.49 -20.29 -32.08
N ALA A 616 17.44 -21.34 -31.26
CA ALA A 616 17.86 -22.68 -31.68
C ALA A 616 16.88 -23.17 -32.78
N PRO A 617 17.40 -23.91 -33.79
CA PRO A 617 16.69 -24.18 -35.04
C PRO A 617 15.39 -24.98 -34.89
#